data_AF-A0A1F8CZA9-F1
#
_entry.id   AF-A0A1F8CZA9-F1
#
_cell.length_a   1.000
_cell.length_b   1.000
_cell.length_c   1.000
_cell.angle_alpha   90.00
_cell.angle_beta   90.00
_cell.angle_gamma   90.00
#
_symmetry.space_group_name_H-M   'P 1'
#
loop_
_entity.id
_entity.type
_entity.pdbx_description
1 polymer ?
#
loop_
_entity_poly.entity_id
_entity_poly.type
_entity_poly.pdbx_seq_one_letter_code
_entity_poly.pdbx_strand_id
1 'polypeptide(L)'
;MINSDTVWSYLLLPHFFKDMVYLASDTFILHYPISFLLIKFIGLNSTLVFVDTFVLVVLTLVGWLAFYFYFLKKYISVIKLIYILPAFIFINFSQTFYQMISIPSLRNIEFAIALLLLIYFDNLLLLNRRILLKLGVFLIMLLLFISDPYFIYVFAAPLLLIMLIRARKNLRYWNVIGLLFTTIVANTAIRSLLNKTQHFLLHGVNNGHIVFPSKIASNIDLTIKGILNIFDSYPNLHLLSFLSLSLFLLGVYGLYIMFKKGLGDKKNIALLLLPLCFVFTILAYLTSGQPTDLATSRYLIFIVFLLPFGVCYAISKFSSKYARTTIILVLTILSLANFIQMYFVFKSANNSQQYEENQLIIKIVQQYGVRYGYTSYWNSGINTFLSGNVSQFIQVGCINNRIQPHKWLASESWFDKNTHKGKTFLLIDFEGSRTPELKGCDLNDVTEQFGKPAQIVPIPYAGENISLVIFNYNIAEEF
;
A
#
# COMPACT_ATOMS: atom_id res chain seq x y z
N MET A 1 6.55 -12.10 2.25
CA MET A 1 7.00 -12.19 0.84
C MET A 1 7.94 -11.02 0.59
N ILE A 2 9.03 -11.22 -0.15
CA ILE A 2 9.93 -10.13 -0.52
C ILE A 2 9.29 -9.40 -1.71
N ASN A 3 9.11 -8.09 -1.61
CA ASN A 3 8.55 -7.24 -2.65
C ASN A 3 9.49 -6.08 -2.95
N SER A 4 9.56 -5.65 -4.21
CA SER A 4 10.50 -4.64 -4.70
C SER A 4 10.35 -3.29 -4.00
N ASP A 5 9.12 -2.80 -3.76
CA ASP A 5 8.88 -1.50 -3.10
C ASP A 5 9.45 -1.48 -1.67
N THR A 6 9.22 -2.57 -0.93
CA THR A 6 9.71 -2.76 0.44
C THR A 6 11.24 -2.84 0.47
N VAL A 7 11.82 -3.63 -0.44
CA VAL A 7 13.28 -3.79 -0.51
C VAL A 7 13.96 -2.48 -0.90
N TRP A 8 13.43 -1.77 -1.88
CA TRP A 8 13.97 -0.48 -2.28
C TRP A 8 13.92 0.52 -1.13
N SER A 9 12.82 0.55 -0.38
CA SER A 9 12.74 1.37 0.82
C SER A 9 13.88 1.09 1.81
N TYR A 10 14.27 -0.19 1.99
CA TYR A 10 15.41 -0.53 2.85
C TYR A 10 16.76 -0.12 2.27
N LEU A 11 16.97 -0.36 0.97
CA LEU A 11 18.21 -0.02 0.27
C LEU A 11 18.45 1.50 0.18
N LEU A 12 17.38 2.29 0.20
CA LEU A 12 17.44 3.76 0.15
C LEU A 12 17.81 4.41 1.49
N LEU A 13 17.44 3.79 2.63
CA LEU A 13 17.64 4.39 3.95
C LEU A 13 19.09 4.88 4.21
N PRO A 14 20.15 4.14 3.82
CA PRO A 14 21.53 4.59 3.98
C PRO A 14 21.91 5.84 3.16
N HIS A 15 21.12 6.19 2.13
CA HIS A 15 21.34 7.32 1.22
C HIS A 15 20.56 8.58 1.62
N PHE A 16 19.62 8.47 2.56
CA PHE A 16 18.89 9.63 3.07
C PHE A 16 19.87 10.67 3.61
N PHE A 17 19.68 11.93 3.21
CA PHE A 17 20.55 13.08 3.55
C PHE A 17 21.99 13.03 3.03
N LYS A 18 22.40 11.99 2.30
CA LYS A 18 23.70 11.93 1.62
C LYS A 18 23.60 12.31 0.15
N ASP A 19 22.60 11.74 -0.52
CA ASP A 19 22.37 11.90 -1.94
C ASP A 19 21.02 12.58 -2.20
N MET A 20 20.77 12.94 -3.46
CA MET A 20 19.40 13.23 -3.91
C MET A 20 18.65 11.90 -4.02
N VAL A 21 17.60 11.75 -3.20
CA VAL A 21 16.78 10.54 -3.15
C VAL A 21 15.39 10.82 -3.72
N TYR A 22 14.94 9.92 -4.59
CA TYR A 22 13.63 9.97 -5.21
C TYR A 22 12.66 9.04 -4.48
N LEU A 23 11.65 9.64 -3.86
CA LEU A 23 10.64 8.90 -3.10
C LEU A 23 9.34 8.76 -3.90
N ALA A 24 8.58 7.71 -3.60
CA ALA A 24 7.21 7.57 -4.07
C ALA A 24 6.30 8.71 -3.57
N SER A 25 5.16 8.93 -4.22
CA SER A 25 4.19 9.95 -3.77
C SER A 25 3.54 9.55 -2.44
N ASP A 26 3.30 8.25 -2.25
CA ASP A 26 3.06 7.57 -0.98
C ASP A 26 4.40 7.19 -0.33
N THR A 27 4.94 8.14 0.44
CA THR A 27 6.27 8.03 1.04
C THR A 27 6.37 7.00 2.15
N PHE A 28 5.25 6.61 2.78
CA PHE A 28 5.22 5.72 3.94
C PHE A 28 6.22 6.14 5.04
N ILE A 29 6.41 7.45 5.24
CA ILE A 29 7.45 8.01 6.12
C ILE A 29 7.34 7.51 7.57
N LEU A 30 6.15 7.07 7.99
CA LEU A 30 5.91 6.48 9.31
C LEU A 30 6.60 5.12 9.50
N HIS A 31 6.96 4.44 8.41
CA HIS A 31 7.56 3.12 8.42
C HIS A 31 9.08 3.22 8.59
N TYR A 32 9.71 4.23 7.98
CA TYR A 32 11.16 4.39 7.94
C TYR A 32 11.86 4.35 9.30
N PRO A 33 11.37 5.00 10.38
CA PRO A 33 12.01 4.88 11.69
C PRO A 33 12.01 3.44 12.22
N ILE A 34 10.94 2.68 11.98
CA ILE A 34 10.81 1.28 12.40
C ILE A 34 11.78 0.43 11.58
N SER A 35 11.72 0.52 10.25
CA SER A 35 12.60 -0.25 9.36
C SER A 35 14.08 0.09 9.59
N PHE A 36 14.44 1.36 9.82
CA PHE A 36 15.80 1.76 10.13
C PHE A 36 16.33 1.12 11.42
N LEU A 37 15.53 1.12 12.49
CA LEU A 37 15.90 0.45 13.73
C LEU A 37 16.06 -1.05 13.51
N LEU A 38 15.13 -1.69 12.80
CA LEU A 38 15.20 -3.12 12.51
C LEU A 38 16.43 -3.49 11.67
N ILE A 39 16.76 -2.70 10.64
CA ILE A 39 17.98 -2.88 9.85
C ILE A 39 19.22 -2.82 10.74
N LYS A 40 19.28 -1.88 11.68
CA LYS A 40 20.42 -1.73 12.59
C LYS A 40 20.61 -2.95 13.51
N PHE A 41 19.53 -3.61 13.93
CA PHE A 41 19.59 -4.74 14.86
C PHE A 41 19.63 -6.12 14.17
N ILE A 42 18.98 -6.27 13.02
CA ILE A 42 18.78 -7.56 12.33
C ILE A 42 19.67 -7.67 11.08
N GLY A 43 20.07 -6.54 10.49
CA GLY A 43 20.74 -6.48 9.19
C GLY A 43 19.78 -6.58 8.01
N LEU A 44 20.31 -6.39 6.79
CA LEU A 44 19.54 -6.52 5.53
C LEU A 44 19.49 -8.00 5.11
N ASN A 45 18.45 -8.72 5.55
CA ASN A 45 18.22 -10.13 5.20
C ASN A 45 16.72 -10.48 5.21
N SER A 46 16.35 -11.69 4.80
CA SER A 46 14.94 -12.12 4.76
C SER A 46 14.22 -12.04 6.12
N THR A 47 14.94 -12.22 7.24
CA THR A 47 14.40 -12.07 8.59
C THR A 47 13.92 -10.66 8.86
N LEU A 48 14.62 -9.63 8.37
CA LEU A 48 14.18 -8.24 8.46
C LEU A 48 12.79 -8.04 7.85
N VAL A 49 12.57 -8.56 6.64
CA VAL A 49 11.27 -8.41 5.93
C VAL A 49 10.15 -9.01 6.77
N PHE A 50 10.37 -10.19 7.33
CA PHE A 50 9.40 -10.88 8.18
C PHE A 50 9.09 -10.08 9.45
N VAL A 51 10.12 -9.63 10.17
CA VAL A 51 9.95 -8.88 11.43
C VAL A 51 9.29 -7.53 11.18
N ASP A 52 9.69 -6.80 10.13
CA ASP A 52 9.08 -5.51 9.80
C ASP A 52 7.59 -5.69 9.45
N THR A 53 7.28 -6.64 8.56
CA THR A 53 5.89 -7.00 8.24
C THR A 53 5.08 -7.30 9.51
N PHE A 54 5.63 -8.14 10.40
CA PHE A 54 4.95 -8.52 11.63
C PHE A 54 4.67 -7.30 12.52
N VAL A 55 5.66 -6.43 12.73
CA VAL A 55 5.51 -5.21 13.54
C VAL A 55 4.44 -4.29 12.95
N LEU A 56 4.49 -4.03 11.64
CA LEU A 56 3.53 -3.15 10.96
C LEU A 56 2.10 -3.71 11.02
N VAL A 57 1.92 -5.03 10.80
CA VAL A 57 0.63 -5.71 10.93
C VAL A 57 0.10 -5.62 12.36
N VAL A 58 0.93 -5.87 13.37
CA VAL A 58 0.54 -5.77 14.78
C VAL A 58 0.09 -4.34 15.12
N LEU A 59 0.85 -3.32 14.72
CA LEU A 59 0.50 -1.92 14.97
C LEU A 59 -0.84 -1.54 14.29
N THR A 60 -1.05 -2.02 13.08
CA THR A 60 -2.30 -1.84 12.33
C THR A 60 -3.48 -2.48 13.07
N LEU A 61 -3.32 -3.73 13.50
CA LEU A 61 -4.34 -4.45 14.26
C LEU A 61 -4.64 -3.79 15.61
N VAL A 62 -3.63 -3.29 16.33
CA VAL A 62 -3.82 -2.60 17.61
C VAL A 62 -4.66 -1.34 17.43
N GLY A 63 -4.34 -0.48 16.46
CA GLY A 63 -5.12 0.74 16.22
C GLY A 63 -6.55 0.44 15.76
N TRP A 64 -6.71 -0.56 14.88
CA TRP A 64 -8.02 -1.00 14.45
C TRP A 64 -8.86 -1.59 15.58
N LEU A 65 -8.29 -2.49 16.41
CA LEU A 65 -8.96 -3.07 17.57
C LEU A 65 -9.33 -2.00 18.60
N ALA A 66 -8.46 -1.01 18.84
CA ALA A 66 -8.75 0.11 19.74
C ALA A 66 -10.00 0.89 19.29
N PHE A 67 -10.07 1.25 18.00
CA PHE A 67 -11.26 1.89 17.45
C PHE A 67 -12.48 0.96 17.49
N TYR A 68 -12.28 -0.34 17.26
CA TYR A 68 -13.36 -1.32 17.34
C TYR A 68 -14.00 -1.43 18.72
N PHE A 69 -13.20 -1.61 19.78
CA PHE A 69 -13.73 -1.69 21.13
C PHE A 69 -14.42 -0.39 21.54
N TYR A 70 -13.88 0.75 21.12
CA TYR A 70 -14.52 2.05 21.27
C TYR A 70 -15.89 2.10 20.56
N PHE A 71 -15.94 1.70 19.29
CA PHE A 71 -17.16 1.69 18.48
C PHE A 71 -18.24 0.81 19.08
N LEU A 72 -17.89 -0.42 19.47
CA LEU A 72 -18.83 -1.33 20.13
C LEU A 72 -19.43 -0.71 21.38
N LYS A 73 -18.56 -0.28 22.31
CA LYS A 73 -18.99 0.27 23.60
C LYS A 73 -19.95 1.45 23.42
N LYS A 74 -19.72 2.29 22.41
CA LYS A 74 -20.51 3.50 22.19
C LYS A 74 -21.78 3.26 21.38
N TYR A 75 -21.77 2.35 20.42
CA TYR A 75 -22.84 2.22 19.42
C TYR A 75 -23.63 0.91 19.48
N ILE A 76 -23.09 -0.12 20.12
CA ILE A 76 -23.67 -1.47 20.17
C ILE A 76 -23.81 -1.88 21.65
N SER A 77 -25.04 -1.81 22.17
CA SER A 77 -25.35 -2.08 23.58
C SER A 77 -25.53 -3.56 23.93
N VAL A 78 -25.49 -4.48 22.95
CA VAL A 78 -25.92 -5.87 23.11
C VAL A 78 -24.82 -6.88 22.78
N ILE A 79 -24.55 -7.80 23.74
CA ILE A 79 -23.84 -9.10 23.71
C ILE A 79 -22.29 -9.15 23.82
N LYS A 80 -21.82 -9.98 24.77
CA LYS A 80 -20.42 -10.33 25.10
C LYS A 80 -19.66 -11.10 23.98
N LEU A 81 -20.35 -11.79 23.06
CA LEU A 81 -19.74 -12.49 21.91
C LEU A 81 -19.40 -11.56 20.72
N ILE A 82 -20.06 -10.40 20.61
CA ILE A 82 -19.75 -9.42 19.55
C ILE A 82 -18.34 -8.83 19.71
N TYR A 83 -17.74 -8.90 20.91
CA TYR A 83 -16.36 -8.49 21.13
C TYR A 83 -15.33 -9.37 20.38
N ILE A 84 -15.67 -10.60 19.99
CA ILE A 84 -14.76 -11.56 19.31
C ILE A 84 -15.01 -11.61 17.79
N LEU A 85 -16.20 -11.18 17.34
CA LEU A 85 -16.59 -11.04 15.93
C LEU A 85 -15.62 -10.30 14.99
N PRO A 86 -14.80 -9.31 15.42
CA PRO A 86 -13.95 -8.53 14.51
C PRO A 86 -12.72 -9.30 14.10
N ALA A 87 -12.14 -10.05 15.04
CA ALA A 87 -11.07 -10.99 14.76
C ALA A 87 -11.58 -11.97 13.69
N PHE A 88 -12.82 -12.45 13.84
CA PHE A 88 -13.45 -13.31 12.86
C PHE A 88 -13.76 -12.62 11.52
N ILE A 89 -14.24 -11.37 11.49
CA ILE A 89 -14.51 -10.67 10.23
C ILE A 89 -13.21 -10.36 9.47
N PHE A 90 -12.14 -9.94 10.17
CA PHE A 90 -10.82 -9.78 9.55
C PHE A 90 -10.30 -11.11 9.01
N ILE A 91 -10.55 -12.19 9.75
CA ILE A 91 -10.12 -13.53 9.35
C ILE A 91 -10.91 -14.04 8.11
N ASN A 92 -12.14 -13.56 7.93
CA ASN A 92 -13.00 -13.91 6.79
C ASN A 92 -12.68 -13.12 5.51
N PHE A 93 -11.75 -12.16 5.55
CA PHE A 93 -11.32 -11.52 4.33
C PHE A 93 -10.41 -12.45 3.52
N SER A 94 -10.30 -12.13 2.25
CA SER A 94 -9.77 -12.99 1.20
C SER A 94 -8.26 -13.22 1.27
N GLN A 95 -7.75 -14.21 0.54
CA GLN A 95 -6.31 -14.37 0.29
C GLN A 95 -5.69 -13.07 -0.23
N THR A 96 -6.35 -12.42 -1.19
CA THR A 96 -5.91 -11.15 -1.77
C THR A 96 -5.73 -10.07 -0.70
N PHE A 97 -6.65 -9.98 0.26
CA PHE A 97 -6.54 -9.05 1.38
C PHE A 97 -5.30 -9.34 2.26
N TYR A 98 -5.06 -10.61 2.57
CA TYR A 98 -3.88 -10.99 3.36
C TYR A 98 -2.57 -10.67 2.67
N GLN A 99 -2.50 -10.89 1.35
CA GLN A 99 -1.35 -10.48 0.56
C GLN A 99 -1.14 -8.98 0.62
N MET A 100 -2.22 -8.17 0.59
CA MET A 100 -2.12 -6.71 0.73
C MET A 100 -1.63 -6.28 2.13
N ILE A 101 -2.15 -6.82 3.22
CA ILE A 101 -1.70 -6.39 4.57
C ILE A 101 -0.31 -6.92 4.94
N SER A 102 0.16 -7.98 4.29
CA SER A 102 1.46 -8.61 4.55
C SER A 102 2.62 -7.99 3.77
N ILE A 103 2.37 -6.91 3.02
CA ILE A 103 3.43 -6.13 2.38
C ILE A 103 3.70 -4.90 3.26
N PRO A 104 4.93 -4.74 3.79
CA PRO A 104 5.31 -3.59 4.61
C PRO A 104 5.02 -2.25 3.94
N SER A 105 5.35 -2.12 2.66
CA SER A 105 5.17 -0.91 1.85
C SER A 105 3.72 -0.68 1.38
N LEU A 106 2.73 -1.11 2.16
CA LEU A 106 1.33 -0.76 1.98
C LEU A 106 0.82 0.03 3.20
N ARG A 107 -0.35 0.67 3.05
CA ARG A 107 -0.96 1.68 3.94
C ARG A 107 -1.39 1.13 5.31
N ASN A 108 -0.50 0.46 6.03
CA ASN A 108 -0.81 -0.34 7.21
C ASN A 108 -1.07 0.56 8.44
N ILE A 109 0.00 1.14 9.00
CA ILE A 109 -0.07 1.98 10.22
C ILE A 109 -0.96 3.20 9.99
N GLU A 110 -0.97 3.74 8.78
CA GLU A 110 -1.79 4.89 8.40
C GLU A 110 -3.29 4.62 8.64
N PHE A 111 -3.79 3.40 8.35
CA PHE A 111 -5.18 3.04 8.67
C PHE A 111 -5.44 3.05 10.17
N ALA A 112 -4.54 2.48 10.96
CA ALA A 112 -4.64 2.52 12.42
C ALA A 112 -4.71 3.96 12.94
N ILE A 113 -3.83 4.84 12.45
CA ILE A 113 -3.83 6.25 12.84
C ILE A 113 -5.14 6.94 12.44
N ALA A 114 -5.61 6.74 11.21
CA ALA A 114 -6.87 7.32 10.75
C ALA A 114 -8.06 6.89 11.62
N LEU A 115 -8.14 5.61 12.00
CA LEU A 115 -9.19 5.10 12.89
C LEU A 115 -9.06 5.64 14.31
N LEU A 116 -7.85 5.80 14.85
CA LEU A 116 -7.64 6.46 16.15
C LEU A 116 -8.05 7.93 16.11
N LEU A 117 -7.77 8.64 15.02
CA LEU A 117 -8.24 10.01 14.81
C LEU A 117 -9.78 10.08 14.77
N LEU A 118 -10.48 9.04 14.27
CA LEU A 118 -11.94 8.98 14.37
C LEU A 118 -12.43 8.99 15.82
N ILE A 119 -11.74 8.32 16.75
CA ILE A 119 -12.10 8.36 18.19
C ILE A 119 -12.07 9.81 18.68
N TYR A 120 -11.02 10.54 18.31
CA TYR A 120 -10.88 11.95 18.68
C TYR A 120 -12.03 12.80 18.11
N PHE A 121 -12.28 12.70 16.80
CA PHE A 121 -13.33 13.48 16.14
C PHE A 121 -14.74 13.11 16.60
N ASP A 122 -14.96 11.87 17.00
CA ASP A 122 -16.25 11.43 17.50
C ASP A 122 -16.50 11.85 18.97
N ASN A 123 -15.46 12.27 19.69
CA ASN A 123 -15.55 12.84 21.03
C ASN A 123 -15.25 14.35 21.06
N LEU A 124 -15.31 15.03 19.92
CA LEU A 124 -14.93 16.42 19.76
C LEU A 124 -15.67 17.38 20.70
N LEU A 125 -16.92 17.03 21.06
CA LEU A 125 -17.75 17.83 21.97
C LEU A 125 -17.25 17.82 23.42
N LEU A 126 -16.46 16.82 23.81
CA LEU A 126 -15.96 16.61 25.18
C LEU A 126 -14.54 17.17 25.38
N LEU A 127 -13.74 17.31 24.31
CA LEU A 127 -12.27 17.49 24.40
C LEU A 127 -11.76 18.88 23.96
N ASN A 128 -12.64 19.81 23.60
CA ASN A 128 -12.32 21.08 22.92
C ASN A 128 -11.42 22.08 23.71
N ARG A 129 -11.09 21.82 24.98
CA ARG A 129 -10.40 22.81 25.86
C ARG A 129 -8.87 22.66 25.95
N ARG A 130 -8.25 21.63 25.38
CA ARG A 130 -6.79 21.38 25.53
C ARG A 130 -6.04 21.76 24.25
N ILE A 131 -5.34 22.90 24.25
CA ILE A 131 -4.50 23.36 23.12
C ILE A 131 -3.46 22.30 22.74
N LEU A 132 -2.79 21.71 23.72
CA LEU A 132 -1.81 20.64 23.50
C LEU A 132 -2.40 19.43 22.75
N LEU A 133 -3.66 19.08 23.01
CA LEU A 133 -4.33 18.00 22.29
C LEU A 133 -4.62 18.38 20.84
N LYS A 134 -4.99 19.63 20.56
CA LYS A 134 -5.17 20.13 19.18
C LYS A 134 -3.86 20.13 18.41
N LEU A 135 -2.76 20.54 19.06
CA LEU A 135 -1.43 20.48 18.48
C LEU A 135 -1.00 19.03 18.20
N GLY A 136 -1.24 18.10 19.14
CA GLY A 136 -0.97 16.69 18.93
C GLY A 136 -1.75 16.11 17.74
N VAL A 137 -3.04 16.42 17.63
CA VAL A 137 -3.87 15.97 16.50
C VAL A 137 -3.41 16.61 15.19
N PHE A 138 -3.06 17.90 15.18
CA PHE A 138 -2.47 18.56 14.03
C PHE A 138 -1.22 17.81 13.54
N LEU A 139 -0.28 17.51 14.44
CA LEU A 139 0.96 16.82 14.11
C LEU A 139 0.70 15.40 13.60
N ILE A 140 -0.20 14.64 14.23
CA ILE A 140 -0.56 13.29 13.79
C ILE A 140 -1.20 13.31 12.40
N MET A 141 -2.12 14.25 12.14
CA MET A 141 -2.74 14.38 10.83
C MET A 141 -1.75 14.85 9.77
N LEU A 142 -0.84 15.76 10.13
CA LEU A 142 0.21 16.23 9.24
C LEU A 142 1.13 15.09 8.83
N LEU A 143 1.56 14.27 9.81
CA LEU A 143 2.35 13.06 9.56
C LEU A 143 1.58 12.06 8.69
N LEU A 144 0.29 11.84 8.95
CA LEU A 144 -0.54 10.96 8.13
C LEU A 144 -0.60 11.42 6.67
N PHE A 145 -0.83 12.71 6.41
CA PHE A 145 -0.95 13.25 5.04
C PHE A 145 0.39 13.35 4.32
N ILE A 146 1.49 13.58 5.05
CA ILE A 146 2.84 13.50 4.49
C ILE A 146 3.17 12.04 4.17
N SER A 147 2.87 11.10 5.06
CA SER A 147 3.10 9.67 4.81
C SER A 147 2.37 9.22 3.54
N ASP A 148 1.09 9.56 3.43
CA ASP A 148 0.25 9.14 2.31
C ASP A 148 -0.89 10.14 2.01
N PRO A 149 -0.83 10.87 0.86
CA PRO A 149 -1.85 11.83 0.46
C PRO A 149 -3.24 11.21 0.25
N TYR A 150 -3.33 9.89 0.10
CA TYR A 150 -4.59 9.14 0.02
C TYR A 150 -5.58 9.55 1.13
N PHE A 151 -5.10 9.76 2.36
CA PHE A 151 -5.95 10.11 3.50
C PHE A 151 -6.55 11.52 3.44
N ILE A 152 -6.04 12.40 2.57
CA ILE A 152 -6.72 13.66 2.28
C ILE A 152 -8.08 13.38 1.62
N TYR A 153 -8.13 12.42 0.70
CA TYR A 153 -9.34 12.08 -0.05
C TYR A 153 -10.29 11.16 0.73
N VAL A 154 -9.76 10.12 1.37
CA VAL A 154 -10.62 9.09 1.99
C VAL A 154 -10.98 9.36 3.44
N PHE A 155 -10.31 10.31 4.09
CA PHE A 155 -10.55 10.65 5.50
C PHE A 155 -10.82 12.14 5.70
N ALA A 156 -9.94 13.02 5.22
CA ALA A 156 -10.07 14.46 5.44
C ALA A 156 -11.30 15.05 4.71
N ALA A 157 -11.52 14.67 3.45
CA ALA A 157 -12.66 15.13 2.66
C ALA A 157 -14.03 14.71 3.23
N PRO A 158 -14.28 13.43 3.60
CA PRO A 158 -15.55 13.07 4.23
C PRO A 158 -15.73 13.73 5.60
N LEU A 159 -14.66 13.90 6.39
CA LEU A 159 -14.72 14.65 7.64
C LEU A 159 -15.10 16.12 7.40
N LEU A 160 -14.45 16.78 6.43
CA LEU A 160 -14.73 18.16 6.04
C LEU A 160 -16.20 18.32 5.63
N LEU A 161 -16.74 17.40 4.82
CA LEU A 161 -18.14 17.40 4.40
C LEU A 161 -19.08 17.36 5.60
N ILE A 162 -18.85 16.47 6.57
CA ILE A 162 -19.66 16.40 7.80
C ILE A 162 -19.54 17.68 8.61
N MET A 163 -18.31 18.20 8.75
CA MET A 163 -18.08 19.43 9.51
C MET A 163 -18.81 20.60 8.87
N LEU A 164 -18.78 20.76 7.54
CA LEU A 164 -19.51 21.81 6.83
C LEU A 164 -21.03 21.69 7.01
N ILE A 165 -21.58 20.48 6.92
CA ILE A 165 -23.01 20.22 7.17
C ILE A 165 -23.41 20.64 8.59
N ARG A 166 -22.56 20.37 9.59
CA ARG A 166 -22.85 20.64 11.00
C ARG A 166 -22.43 22.05 11.48
N ALA A 167 -21.50 22.71 10.79
CA ALA A 167 -20.89 23.99 11.19
C ALA A 167 -21.86 25.16 11.24
N ARG A 168 -22.93 25.14 10.43
CA ARG A 168 -23.98 26.18 10.43
C ARG A 168 -24.58 26.45 11.82
N LYS A 169 -24.49 25.49 12.75
CA LYS A 169 -25.16 25.55 14.05
C LYS A 169 -24.20 25.58 15.25
N ASN A 170 -22.88 25.47 15.05
CA ASN A 170 -21.92 25.36 16.15
C ASN A 170 -20.47 25.72 15.73
N LEU A 171 -19.89 26.76 16.37
CA LEU A 171 -18.51 27.22 16.13
C LEU A 171 -17.44 26.14 16.31
N ARG A 172 -17.71 25.09 17.08
CA ARG A 172 -16.72 24.01 17.31
C ARG A 172 -16.35 23.25 16.05
N TYR A 173 -17.27 23.13 15.08
CA TYR A 173 -16.98 22.47 13.81
C TYR A 173 -16.11 23.34 12.90
N TRP A 174 -16.21 24.67 13.00
CA TRP A 174 -15.30 25.59 12.31
C TRP A 174 -13.85 25.44 12.76
N ASN A 175 -13.60 25.14 14.04
CA ASN A 175 -12.25 24.84 14.51
C ASN A 175 -11.66 23.59 13.85
N VAL A 176 -12.48 22.57 13.58
CA VAL A 176 -12.04 21.35 12.89
C VAL A 176 -11.76 21.63 11.42
N ILE A 177 -12.61 22.44 10.78
CA ILE A 177 -12.38 22.91 9.41
C ILE A 177 -11.06 23.68 9.32
N GLY A 178 -10.82 24.60 10.25
CA GLY A 178 -9.54 25.34 10.33
C GLY A 178 -8.35 24.42 10.56
N LEU A 179 -8.47 23.43 11.44
CA LEU A 179 -7.44 22.41 11.68
C LEU A 179 -7.15 21.60 10.40
N LEU A 180 -8.18 21.11 9.71
CA LEU A 180 -8.05 20.40 8.44
C LEU A 180 -7.35 21.25 7.38
N PHE A 181 -7.82 22.47 7.18
CA PHE A 181 -7.27 23.40 6.20
C PHE A 181 -5.79 23.71 6.49
N THR A 182 -5.46 24.06 7.72
CA THR A 182 -4.07 24.34 8.14
C THR A 182 -3.17 23.12 7.98
N THR A 183 -3.67 21.91 8.24
CA THR A 183 -2.91 20.66 8.06
C THR A 183 -2.62 20.40 6.58
N ILE A 184 -3.61 20.60 5.70
CA ILE A 184 -3.44 20.43 4.25
C ILE A 184 -2.43 21.45 3.70
N VAL A 185 -2.55 22.71 4.10
CA VAL A 185 -1.61 23.78 3.70
C VAL A 185 -0.20 23.46 4.19
N ALA A 186 -0.05 23.04 5.46
CA ALA A 186 1.23 22.66 6.03
C ALA A 186 1.85 21.44 5.30
N ASN A 187 1.06 20.43 4.95
CA ASN A 187 1.52 19.30 4.14
C ASN A 187 2.06 19.76 2.78
N THR A 188 1.31 20.61 2.07
CA THR A 188 1.77 21.15 0.77
C THR A 188 3.04 21.97 0.92
N ALA A 189 3.13 22.81 1.95
CA ALA A 189 4.31 23.62 2.23
C ALA A 189 5.54 22.74 2.52
N ILE A 190 5.40 21.73 3.38
CA ILE A 190 6.49 20.80 3.72
C ILE A 190 6.93 20.00 2.49
N ARG A 191 5.99 19.45 1.71
CA ARG A 191 6.34 18.72 0.47
C ARG A 191 7.07 19.60 -0.53
N SER A 192 6.64 20.87 -0.68
CA SER A 192 7.33 21.84 -1.52
C SER A 192 8.73 22.19 -1.00
N LEU A 193 8.89 22.33 0.32
CA LEU A 193 10.18 22.57 0.96
C LEU A 193 11.12 21.38 0.77
N LEU A 194 10.65 20.15 0.98
CA LEU A 194 11.43 18.92 0.77
C LEU A 194 12.00 18.86 -0.65
N ASN A 195 11.17 19.13 -1.66
CA ASN A 195 11.61 19.18 -3.06
C ASN A 195 12.66 20.26 -3.34
N LYS A 196 12.77 21.31 -2.51
CA LYS A 196 13.81 22.35 -2.64
C LYS A 196 15.12 21.98 -1.95
N THR A 197 15.13 21.01 -1.03
CA THR A 197 16.32 20.66 -0.24
C THR A 197 17.42 19.96 -1.05
N GLN A 198 17.19 19.62 -2.31
CA GLN A 198 18.06 18.79 -3.17
C GLN A 198 18.34 17.36 -2.65
N HIS A 199 17.97 17.04 -1.41
CA HIS A 199 18.13 15.71 -0.81
C HIS A 199 16.92 14.80 -1.03
N PHE A 200 15.72 15.37 -1.17
CA PHE A 200 14.50 14.62 -1.39
C PHE A 200 13.75 15.18 -2.58
N LEU A 201 13.49 14.32 -3.56
CA LEU A 201 12.55 14.60 -4.62
C LEU A 201 11.37 13.67 -4.45
N LEU A 202 10.25 14.22 -3.99
CA LEU A 202 8.98 13.49 -3.94
C LEU A 202 8.49 13.35 -5.38
N HIS A 203 8.73 12.17 -5.97
CA HIS A 203 8.24 11.88 -7.29
C HIS A 203 6.71 11.83 -7.21
N GLY A 204 6.07 12.84 -7.82
CA GLY A 204 4.64 12.81 -8.02
C GLY A 204 4.35 11.76 -9.07
N VAL A 205 4.28 10.48 -8.69
CA VAL A 205 3.68 9.45 -9.53
C VAL A 205 2.29 9.97 -9.87
N ASN A 206 2.15 10.53 -11.07
CA ASN A 206 1.03 11.29 -11.59
C ASN A 206 0.06 11.74 -10.50
N ASN A 207 0.28 12.95 -9.95
CA ASN A 207 -0.67 13.65 -9.07
C ASN A 207 -2.07 13.18 -9.42
N GLY A 208 -2.73 12.44 -8.51
CA GLY A 208 -4.01 11.79 -8.77
C GLY A 208 -4.96 12.80 -9.39
N HIS A 209 -5.00 12.82 -10.72
CA HIS A 209 -5.73 13.82 -11.46
C HIS A 209 -7.12 13.26 -11.63
N ILE A 210 -8.10 14.15 -11.51
CA ILE A 210 -9.46 13.80 -11.84
C ILE A 210 -9.47 13.48 -13.34
N VAL A 211 -9.85 12.26 -13.68
CA VAL A 211 -9.86 11.81 -15.07
C VAL A 211 -11.03 12.42 -15.83
N PHE A 212 -10.88 12.53 -17.14
CA PHE A 212 -11.99 12.88 -18.02
C PHE A 212 -13.09 11.80 -17.98
N PRO A 213 -14.36 12.18 -18.25
CA PRO A 213 -15.49 11.25 -18.23
C PRO A 213 -15.31 9.97 -19.05
N SER A 214 -14.52 10.02 -20.13
CA SER A 214 -14.23 8.86 -20.98
C SER A 214 -13.49 7.73 -20.26
N LYS A 215 -12.63 8.04 -19.29
CA LYS A 215 -11.93 7.02 -18.47
C LYS A 215 -12.79 6.49 -17.31
N ILE A 216 -13.90 7.16 -16.97
CA ILE A 216 -14.75 6.72 -15.85
C ILE A 216 -15.35 5.34 -16.13
N ALA A 217 -15.72 5.04 -17.39
CA ALA A 217 -16.27 3.74 -17.76
C ALA A 217 -15.28 2.58 -17.50
N SER A 218 -14.02 2.73 -17.93
CA SER A 218 -12.98 1.74 -17.65
C SER A 218 -12.66 1.65 -16.15
N ASN A 219 -12.69 2.79 -15.46
CA ASN A 219 -12.46 2.82 -14.01
C ASN A 219 -13.61 2.13 -13.24
N ILE A 220 -14.86 2.21 -13.71
CA ILE A 220 -15.99 1.47 -13.13
C ILE A 220 -15.74 -0.04 -13.23
N ASP A 221 -15.37 -0.53 -14.41
CA ASP A 221 -15.05 -1.95 -14.63
C ASP A 221 -13.90 -2.41 -13.70
N LEU A 222 -12.80 -1.66 -13.66
CA LEU A 222 -11.68 -1.96 -12.75
C LEU A 222 -12.05 -1.84 -11.27
N THR A 223 -12.97 -0.95 -10.90
CA THR A 223 -13.48 -0.84 -9.52
C THR A 223 -14.27 -2.07 -9.14
N ILE A 224 -15.19 -2.52 -10.01
CA ILE A 224 -16.01 -3.71 -9.77
C ILE A 224 -15.10 -4.95 -9.69
N LYS A 225 -14.23 -5.15 -10.69
CA LYS A 225 -13.27 -6.26 -10.69
C LYS A 225 -12.34 -6.19 -9.49
N GLY A 226 -11.89 -5.00 -9.11
CA GLY A 226 -11.04 -4.79 -7.93
C GLY A 226 -11.73 -5.16 -6.62
N ILE A 227 -12.99 -4.76 -6.43
CA ILE A 227 -13.78 -5.18 -5.26
C ILE A 227 -13.95 -6.69 -5.26
N LEU A 228 -14.36 -7.30 -6.39
CA LEU A 228 -14.52 -8.74 -6.49
C LEU A 228 -13.20 -9.48 -6.20
N ASN A 229 -12.08 -8.98 -6.71
CA ASN A 229 -10.74 -9.52 -6.46
C ASN A 229 -10.33 -9.43 -4.98
N ILE A 230 -10.61 -8.31 -4.30
CA ILE A 230 -10.40 -8.16 -2.86
C ILE A 230 -11.23 -9.16 -2.04
N PHE A 231 -12.27 -9.76 -2.59
CA PHE A 231 -13.07 -10.81 -1.94
C PHE A 231 -12.89 -12.19 -2.61
N ASP A 232 -11.80 -12.41 -3.35
CA ASP A 232 -11.48 -13.63 -4.14
C ASP A 232 -12.63 -14.13 -5.03
N SER A 233 -13.54 -13.24 -5.44
CA SER A 233 -14.71 -13.53 -6.27
C SER A 233 -14.46 -13.29 -7.76
N TYR A 234 -13.21 -13.03 -8.15
CA TYR A 234 -12.77 -12.81 -9.52
C TYR A 234 -11.49 -13.62 -9.80
N PRO A 235 -11.35 -14.28 -10.97
CA PRO A 235 -12.34 -14.39 -12.05
C PRO A 235 -13.46 -15.41 -11.77
N ASN A 236 -13.27 -16.28 -10.77
CA ASN A 236 -14.19 -17.37 -10.46
C ASN A 236 -14.86 -17.17 -9.10
N LEU A 237 -16.13 -17.56 -9.01
CA LEU A 237 -16.89 -17.54 -7.78
C LEU A 237 -16.94 -18.94 -7.16
N HIS A 238 -16.26 -19.12 -6.03
CA HIS A 238 -16.30 -20.32 -5.19
C HIS A 238 -17.10 -20.06 -3.91
N LEU A 239 -17.48 -21.11 -3.17
CA LEU A 239 -18.32 -21.00 -1.96
C LEU A 239 -17.79 -19.98 -0.94
N LEU A 240 -16.48 -20.01 -0.65
CA LEU A 240 -15.85 -19.08 0.30
C LEU A 240 -15.93 -17.63 -0.21
N SER A 241 -15.61 -17.40 -1.50
CA SER A 241 -15.70 -16.07 -2.12
C SER A 241 -17.14 -15.52 -2.14
N PHE A 242 -18.14 -16.37 -2.39
CA PHE A 242 -19.55 -15.98 -2.33
C PHE A 242 -19.98 -15.53 -0.94
N LEU A 243 -19.48 -16.19 0.10
CA LEU A 243 -19.75 -15.82 1.49
C LEU A 243 -19.02 -14.53 1.87
N SER A 244 -17.78 -14.34 1.43
CA SER A 244 -17.03 -13.09 1.59
C SER A 244 -17.74 -11.92 0.90
N LEU A 245 -18.31 -12.15 -0.29
CA LEU A 245 -19.14 -11.16 -0.98
C LEU A 245 -20.47 -10.89 -0.26
N SER A 246 -21.09 -11.91 0.34
CA SER A 246 -22.29 -11.75 1.16
C SER A 246 -22.01 -10.89 2.41
N LEU A 247 -20.83 -11.07 3.01
CA LEU A 247 -20.33 -10.24 4.10
C LEU A 247 -20.08 -8.79 3.67
N PHE A 248 -19.52 -8.59 2.48
CA PHE A 248 -19.39 -7.27 1.88
C PHE A 248 -20.75 -6.59 1.76
N LEU A 249 -21.76 -7.26 1.18
CA LEU A 249 -23.11 -6.71 1.04
C LEU A 249 -23.76 -6.39 2.40
N LEU A 250 -23.61 -7.27 3.39
CA LEU A 250 -24.10 -7.04 4.75
C LEU A 250 -23.40 -5.83 5.41
N GLY A 251 -22.09 -5.69 5.20
CA GLY A 251 -21.30 -4.55 5.66
C GLY A 251 -21.76 -3.24 5.05
N VAL A 252 -21.96 -3.21 3.72
CA VAL A 252 -22.51 -2.04 3.01
C VAL A 252 -23.89 -1.68 3.52
N TYR A 253 -24.77 -2.66 3.70
CA TYR A 253 -26.10 -2.44 4.28
C TYR A 253 -26.02 -1.86 5.70
N GLY A 254 -25.12 -2.38 6.54
CA GLY A 254 -24.85 -1.84 7.86
C GLY A 254 -24.38 -0.40 7.85
N LEU A 255 -23.42 -0.06 6.98
CA LEU A 255 -22.94 1.31 6.79
C LEU A 255 -24.07 2.23 6.31
N TYR A 256 -24.97 1.76 5.46
CA TYR A 256 -26.15 2.52 5.04
C TYR A 256 -27.11 2.82 6.21
N ILE A 257 -27.39 1.84 7.09
CA ILE A 257 -28.22 2.10 8.28
C ILE A 257 -27.50 3.07 9.24
N MET A 258 -26.18 2.95 9.38
CA MET A 258 -25.37 3.89 10.18
C MET A 258 -25.51 5.30 9.64
N PHE A 259 -25.38 5.50 8.32
CA PHE A 259 -25.52 6.78 7.66
C PHE A 259 -26.90 7.40 7.93
N LYS A 260 -27.97 6.62 7.71
CA LYS A 260 -29.34 7.06 8.00
C LYS A 260 -29.53 7.52 9.44
N LYS A 261 -29.01 6.76 10.41
CA LYS A 261 -29.06 7.15 11.83
C LYS A 261 -28.21 8.40 12.09
N GLY A 262 -27.03 8.50 11.49
CA GLY A 262 -26.10 9.61 11.64
C GLY A 262 -26.63 10.95 11.13
N LEU A 263 -27.54 10.94 10.13
CA LEU A 263 -28.22 12.15 9.67
C LEU A 263 -29.10 12.77 10.76
N GLY A 264 -29.76 11.93 11.58
CA GLY A 264 -30.56 12.37 12.72
C GLY A 264 -29.74 12.64 13.99
N ASP A 265 -28.59 11.99 14.15
CA ASP A 265 -27.77 12.05 15.36
C ASP A 265 -26.70 13.14 15.30
N LYS A 266 -27.00 14.30 15.91
CA LYS A 266 -26.10 15.47 15.92
C LYS A 266 -24.83 15.29 16.75
N LYS A 267 -24.80 14.33 17.68
CA LYS A 267 -23.67 14.17 18.63
C LYS A 267 -22.63 13.19 18.10
N ASN A 268 -23.06 12.14 17.42
CA ASN A 268 -22.19 11.08 16.95
C ASN A 268 -21.75 11.35 15.51
N ILE A 269 -20.44 11.53 15.31
CA ILE A 269 -19.84 11.84 14.01
C ILE A 269 -19.46 10.54 13.31
N ALA A 270 -19.02 9.51 14.04
CA ALA A 270 -18.58 8.24 13.46
C ALA A 270 -19.69 7.54 12.63
N LEU A 271 -20.96 7.72 13.00
CA LEU A 271 -22.11 7.18 12.26
C LEU A 271 -22.25 7.76 10.84
N LEU A 272 -21.77 8.99 10.60
CA LEU A 272 -21.70 9.58 9.27
C LEU A 272 -20.34 9.37 8.62
N LEU A 273 -19.27 9.43 9.42
CA LEU A 273 -17.90 9.41 8.91
C LEU A 273 -17.49 8.05 8.35
N LEU A 274 -17.80 6.94 9.04
CA LEU A 274 -17.44 5.61 8.52
C LEU A 274 -18.09 5.31 7.15
N PRO A 275 -19.42 5.52 6.95
CA PRO A 275 -20.02 5.34 5.63
C PRO A 275 -19.48 6.31 4.57
N LEU A 276 -19.19 7.56 4.94
CA LEU A 276 -18.64 8.53 4.00
C LEU A 276 -17.19 8.19 3.62
N CYS A 277 -16.35 7.71 4.54
CA CYS A 277 -15.02 7.19 4.20
C CYS A 277 -15.10 6.04 3.19
N PHE A 278 -16.07 5.13 3.36
CA PHE A 278 -16.31 4.04 2.39
C PHE A 278 -16.67 4.59 1.00
N VAL A 279 -17.62 5.52 0.92
CA VAL A 279 -18.03 6.14 -0.35
C VAL A 279 -16.88 6.93 -0.99
N PHE A 280 -16.17 7.75 -0.22
CA PHE A 280 -15.06 8.54 -0.71
C PHE A 280 -13.87 7.68 -1.17
N THR A 281 -13.67 6.50 -0.59
CA THR A 281 -12.66 5.54 -1.08
C THR A 281 -12.99 5.06 -2.50
N ILE A 282 -14.25 4.66 -2.73
CA ILE A 282 -14.72 4.23 -4.05
C ILE A 282 -14.66 5.39 -5.06
N LEU A 283 -15.14 6.57 -4.66
CA LEU A 283 -15.13 7.74 -5.54
C LEU A 283 -13.72 8.21 -5.87
N ALA A 284 -12.80 8.22 -4.91
CA ALA A 284 -11.41 8.61 -5.14
C ALA A 284 -10.74 7.65 -6.13
N TYR A 285 -10.93 6.33 -5.96
CA TYR A 285 -10.40 5.35 -6.91
C TYR A 285 -11.00 5.55 -8.30
N LEU A 286 -12.33 5.59 -8.41
CA LEU A 286 -13.08 5.71 -9.67
C LEU A 286 -12.75 7.00 -10.45
N THR A 287 -12.56 8.13 -9.76
CA THR A 287 -12.32 9.43 -10.40
C THR A 287 -10.85 9.76 -10.60
N SER A 288 -9.92 8.98 -10.02
CA SER A 288 -8.49 9.21 -10.16
C SER A 288 -7.90 8.55 -11.42
N GLY A 289 -6.70 8.97 -11.78
CA GLY A 289 -5.87 8.29 -12.79
C GLY A 289 -5.18 7.01 -12.30
N GLN A 290 -5.48 6.53 -11.07
CA GLN A 290 -4.86 5.34 -10.48
C GLN A 290 -5.32 4.00 -11.09
N PRO A 291 -6.59 3.80 -11.48
CA PRO A 291 -7.02 2.52 -12.04
C PRO A 291 -6.41 2.30 -13.44
N THR A 292 -5.34 1.51 -13.50
CA THR A 292 -4.68 1.12 -14.76
C THR A 292 -4.78 -0.38 -15.03
N ASP A 293 -4.84 -1.17 -13.97
CA ASP A 293 -4.92 -2.63 -13.99
C ASP A 293 -5.54 -3.15 -12.68
N LEU A 294 -5.69 -4.48 -12.58
CA LEU A 294 -6.29 -5.10 -11.39
C LEU A 294 -5.41 -4.98 -10.13
N ALA A 295 -4.09 -4.87 -10.26
CA ALA A 295 -3.18 -4.73 -9.12
C ALA A 295 -3.38 -3.39 -8.38
N THR A 296 -3.83 -2.36 -9.10
CA THR A 296 -4.21 -1.07 -8.49
C THR A 296 -5.43 -1.14 -7.56
N SER A 297 -6.18 -2.26 -7.56
CA SER A 297 -7.26 -2.50 -6.58
C SER A 297 -6.80 -2.39 -5.12
N ARG A 298 -5.49 -2.50 -4.85
CA ARG A 298 -4.88 -2.21 -3.53
C ARG A 298 -5.24 -0.84 -2.94
N TYR A 299 -5.64 0.15 -3.76
CA TYR A 299 -6.11 1.45 -3.27
C TYR A 299 -7.54 1.44 -2.68
N LEU A 300 -8.31 0.37 -2.90
CA LEU A 300 -9.63 0.17 -2.31
C LEU A 300 -9.57 -0.47 -0.91
N ILE A 301 -8.39 -0.88 -0.46
CA ILE A 301 -8.17 -1.65 0.78
C ILE A 301 -8.81 -1.02 2.03
N PHE A 302 -8.95 0.31 2.09
CA PHE A 302 -9.56 0.98 3.25
C PHE A 302 -11.00 0.53 3.49
N ILE A 303 -11.75 0.16 2.44
CA ILE A 303 -13.12 -0.35 2.60
C ILE A 303 -13.15 -1.62 3.47
N VAL A 304 -12.12 -2.45 3.36
CA VAL A 304 -12.01 -3.72 4.11
C VAL A 304 -11.88 -3.46 5.61
N PHE A 305 -11.17 -2.39 5.99
CA PHE A 305 -11.07 -1.97 7.39
C PHE A 305 -12.38 -1.39 7.94
N LEU A 306 -13.25 -0.86 7.08
CA LEU A 306 -14.51 -0.19 7.46
C LEU A 306 -15.72 -1.14 7.51
N LEU A 307 -15.78 -2.12 6.63
CA LEU A 307 -16.92 -3.07 6.52
C LEU A 307 -17.26 -3.82 7.80
N PRO A 308 -16.30 -4.24 8.66
CA PRO A 308 -16.62 -4.93 9.90
C PRO A 308 -17.52 -4.10 10.83
N PHE A 309 -17.36 -2.77 10.87
CA PHE A 309 -18.23 -1.90 11.66
C PHE A 309 -19.66 -1.94 11.12
N GLY A 310 -19.82 -1.95 9.79
CA GLY A 310 -21.10 -2.13 9.12
C GLY A 310 -21.73 -3.47 9.47
N VAL A 311 -21.00 -4.57 9.34
CA VAL A 311 -21.49 -5.93 9.64
C VAL A 311 -21.95 -6.02 11.10
N CYS A 312 -21.12 -5.60 12.05
CA CYS A 312 -21.46 -5.57 13.47
C CYS A 312 -22.71 -4.73 13.74
N TYR A 313 -22.81 -3.57 13.09
CA TYR A 313 -23.96 -2.69 13.26
C TYR A 313 -25.24 -3.29 12.68
N ALA A 314 -25.19 -3.93 11.50
CA ALA A 314 -26.32 -4.63 10.89
C ALA A 314 -26.80 -5.79 11.78
N ILE A 315 -25.88 -6.65 12.23
CA ILE A 315 -26.18 -7.78 13.12
C ILE A 315 -26.83 -7.30 14.42
N SER A 316 -26.39 -6.15 14.96
CA SER A 316 -26.96 -5.58 16.19
C SER A 316 -28.45 -5.22 16.07
N LYS A 317 -28.97 -5.03 14.84
CA LYS A 317 -30.38 -4.67 14.59
C LYS A 317 -31.32 -5.86 14.53
N PHE A 318 -30.82 -7.08 14.43
CA PHE A 318 -31.68 -8.26 14.49
C PHE A 318 -32.27 -8.39 15.91
N SER A 319 -33.60 -8.46 15.99
CA SER A 319 -34.34 -8.57 17.26
C SER A 319 -34.11 -9.93 17.92
N SER A 320 -34.08 -11.01 17.13
CA SER A 320 -33.89 -12.37 17.63
C SER A 320 -32.45 -12.60 18.13
N LYS A 321 -32.31 -12.95 19.41
CA LYS A 321 -31.02 -13.40 20.00
C LYS A 321 -30.50 -14.66 19.30
N TYR A 322 -31.39 -15.58 18.92
CA TYR A 322 -31.01 -16.82 18.22
C TYR A 322 -30.43 -16.52 16.85
N ALA A 323 -31.11 -15.72 16.03
CA ALA A 323 -30.62 -15.35 14.70
C ALA A 323 -29.22 -14.69 14.77
N ARG A 324 -29.03 -13.76 15.70
CA ARG A 324 -27.71 -13.14 15.94
C ARG A 324 -26.64 -14.16 16.32
N THR A 325 -26.97 -15.08 17.22
CA THR A 325 -26.04 -16.11 17.68
C THR A 325 -25.67 -17.05 16.54
N THR A 326 -26.64 -17.47 15.73
CA THR A 326 -26.42 -18.30 14.54
C THR A 326 -25.52 -17.60 13.54
N ILE A 327 -25.77 -16.33 13.22
CA ILE A 327 -24.90 -15.56 12.32
C ILE A 327 -23.47 -15.51 12.86
N ILE A 328 -23.29 -15.21 14.15
CA ILE A 328 -21.96 -15.16 14.78
C ILE A 328 -21.25 -16.52 14.71
N LEU A 329 -21.96 -17.62 14.96
CA LEU A 329 -21.40 -18.98 14.87
C LEU A 329 -20.98 -19.30 13.43
N VAL A 330 -21.84 -19.00 12.44
CA VAL A 330 -21.51 -19.19 11.02
C VAL A 330 -20.25 -18.39 10.66
N LEU A 331 -20.19 -17.10 11.03
CA LEU A 331 -19.01 -16.27 10.77
C LEU A 331 -17.75 -16.81 11.44
N THR A 332 -17.87 -17.37 12.64
CA THR A 332 -16.76 -17.99 13.37
C THR A 332 -16.23 -19.23 12.64
N ILE A 333 -17.12 -20.12 12.20
CA ILE A 333 -16.77 -21.32 11.43
C ILE A 333 -16.10 -20.95 10.11
N LEU A 334 -16.66 -19.95 9.40
CA LEU A 334 -16.08 -19.46 8.14
C LEU A 334 -14.70 -18.84 8.33
N SER A 335 -14.48 -18.15 9.45
CA SER A 335 -13.16 -17.60 9.77
C SER A 335 -12.15 -18.72 9.92
N LEU A 336 -12.53 -19.79 10.63
CA LEU A 336 -11.65 -20.93 10.83
C LEU A 336 -11.33 -21.60 9.49
N ALA A 337 -12.31 -21.76 8.60
CA ALA A 337 -12.11 -22.30 7.26
C ALA A 337 -11.16 -21.44 6.41
N ASN A 338 -11.37 -20.11 6.38
CA ASN A 338 -10.50 -19.16 5.68
C ASN A 338 -9.07 -19.17 6.27
N PHE A 339 -8.94 -19.21 7.60
CA PHE A 339 -7.64 -19.30 8.26
C PHE A 339 -6.88 -20.57 7.87
N ILE A 340 -7.57 -21.72 7.84
CA ILE A 340 -6.99 -23.00 7.42
C ILE A 340 -6.54 -22.93 5.96
N GLN A 341 -7.39 -22.43 5.05
CA GLN A 341 -7.04 -22.25 3.64
C GLN A 341 -5.81 -21.36 3.48
N MET A 342 -5.80 -20.22 4.18
CA MET A 342 -4.71 -19.26 4.15
C MET A 342 -3.41 -19.87 4.70
N TYR A 343 -3.47 -20.64 5.79
CA TYR A 343 -2.31 -21.39 6.29
C TYR A 343 -1.74 -22.32 5.23
N PHE A 344 -2.59 -23.06 4.50
CA PHE A 344 -2.12 -23.93 3.41
C PHE A 344 -1.53 -23.16 2.22
N VAL A 345 -2.11 -22.02 1.85
CA VAL A 345 -1.57 -21.14 0.80
C VAL A 345 -0.22 -20.58 1.21
N PHE A 346 -0.07 -20.09 2.45
CA PHE A 346 1.21 -19.58 2.92
C PHE A 346 2.25 -20.70 3.06
N LYS A 347 1.82 -21.88 3.50
CA LYS A 347 2.69 -23.06 3.57
C LYS A 347 3.18 -23.48 2.19
N SER A 348 2.32 -23.46 1.16
CA SER A 348 2.74 -23.79 -0.20
C SER A 348 3.61 -22.69 -0.83
N ALA A 349 3.34 -21.43 -0.51
CA ALA A 349 4.16 -20.29 -0.96
C ALA A 349 5.55 -20.25 -0.29
N ASN A 350 5.72 -20.83 0.90
CA ASN A 350 7.00 -20.90 1.62
C ASN A 350 7.94 -22.00 1.10
N ASN A 351 7.60 -22.69 0.00
CA ASN A 351 8.54 -23.57 -0.67
C ASN A 351 9.65 -22.73 -1.30
N SER A 352 10.91 -23.13 -1.08
CA SER A 352 12.16 -22.48 -1.53
C SER A 352 12.22 -22.10 -3.01
N GLN A 353 11.31 -22.65 -3.82
CA GLN A 353 11.14 -22.38 -5.24
C GLN A 353 10.80 -20.93 -5.57
N GLN A 354 10.23 -20.15 -4.64
CA GLN A 354 9.73 -18.81 -4.95
C GLN A 354 10.80 -17.85 -5.53
N TYR A 355 12.08 -18.03 -5.18
CA TYR A 355 13.17 -17.16 -5.64
C TYR A 355 14.28 -17.93 -6.37
N GLU A 356 14.04 -19.17 -6.80
CA GLU A 356 15.06 -19.97 -7.49
C GLU A 356 15.59 -19.28 -8.74
N GLU A 357 14.72 -18.59 -9.48
CA GLU A 357 15.09 -17.82 -10.68
C GLU A 357 15.98 -16.61 -10.35
N ASN A 358 15.62 -15.84 -9.32
CA ASN A 358 16.45 -14.74 -8.84
C ASN A 358 17.82 -15.25 -8.36
N GLN A 359 17.85 -16.36 -7.63
CA GLN A 359 19.10 -16.97 -7.17
C GLN A 359 19.97 -17.47 -8.35
N LEU A 360 19.34 -17.99 -9.41
CA LEU A 360 20.04 -18.39 -10.63
C LEU A 360 20.66 -17.18 -11.34
N ILE A 361 19.89 -16.10 -11.52
CA ILE A 361 20.39 -14.84 -12.10
C ILE A 361 21.60 -14.34 -11.32
N ILE A 362 21.47 -14.24 -9.99
CA ILE A 362 22.54 -13.78 -9.09
C ILE A 362 23.79 -14.65 -9.26
N LYS A 363 23.62 -15.98 -9.26
CA LYS A 363 24.72 -16.92 -9.42
C LYS A 363 25.44 -16.75 -10.77
N ILE A 364 24.69 -16.60 -11.87
CA ILE A 364 25.25 -16.41 -13.20
C ILE A 364 26.00 -15.07 -13.28
N VAL A 365 25.39 -13.98 -12.83
CA VAL A 365 26.02 -12.65 -12.75
C VAL A 365 27.35 -12.72 -11.99
N GLN A 366 27.36 -13.38 -10.83
CA GLN A 366 28.57 -13.56 -10.03
C GLN A 366 29.63 -14.45 -10.71
N GLN A 367 29.21 -15.49 -11.43
CA GLN A 367 30.10 -16.37 -12.19
C GLN A 367 30.85 -15.61 -13.31
N TYR A 368 30.22 -14.62 -13.92
CA TYR A 368 30.86 -13.74 -14.92
C TYR A 368 31.68 -12.60 -14.32
N GLY A 369 31.82 -12.55 -12.98
CA GLY A 369 32.65 -11.57 -12.29
C GLY A 369 32.13 -10.14 -12.36
N VAL A 370 30.86 -9.94 -12.72
CA VAL A 370 30.21 -8.63 -12.75
C VAL A 370 29.41 -8.43 -11.46
N ARG A 371 29.51 -7.23 -10.87
CA ARG A 371 28.90 -6.91 -9.56
C ARG A 371 27.99 -5.70 -9.57
N TYR A 372 27.94 -4.96 -10.67
CA TYR A 372 27.11 -3.77 -10.82
C TYR A 372 26.45 -3.79 -12.19
N GLY A 373 25.15 -3.56 -12.26
CA GLY A 373 24.43 -3.58 -13.51
C GLY A 373 23.00 -3.10 -13.38
N TYR A 374 22.27 -3.19 -14.48
CA TYR A 374 21.00 -2.51 -14.69
C TYR A 374 19.93 -3.51 -15.15
N THR A 375 18.70 -3.38 -14.64
CA THR A 375 17.57 -4.28 -14.93
C THR A 375 16.26 -3.57 -14.61
N SER A 376 15.10 -4.18 -14.87
CA SER A 376 13.81 -3.59 -14.57
C SER A 376 13.63 -3.30 -13.07
N TYR A 377 12.76 -2.34 -12.75
CA TYR A 377 12.42 -1.98 -11.37
C TYR A 377 12.01 -3.18 -10.50
N TRP A 378 11.22 -4.10 -11.07
CA TRP A 378 10.66 -5.22 -10.30
C TRP A 378 11.73 -6.25 -9.91
N ASN A 379 12.71 -6.50 -10.78
CA ASN A 379 13.78 -7.48 -10.51
C ASN A 379 15.01 -6.89 -9.80
N SER A 380 15.33 -5.62 -10.05
CA SER A 380 16.52 -4.94 -9.50
C SER A 380 16.59 -4.96 -7.97
N GLY A 381 15.53 -4.49 -7.28
CA GLY A 381 15.52 -4.45 -5.82
C GLY A 381 15.67 -5.85 -5.22
N ILE A 382 14.85 -6.80 -5.67
CA ILE A 382 14.84 -8.18 -5.17
C ILE A 382 16.21 -8.85 -5.37
N ASN A 383 16.80 -8.76 -6.56
CA ASN A 383 18.10 -9.36 -6.85
C ASN A 383 19.24 -8.73 -6.03
N THR A 384 19.24 -7.41 -5.88
CA THR A 384 20.22 -6.71 -5.03
C THR A 384 20.14 -7.19 -3.59
N PHE A 385 18.92 -7.30 -3.04
CA PHE A 385 18.70 -7.73 -1.68
C PHE A 385 19.03 -9.21 -1.45
N LEU A 386 18.58 -10.09 -2.34
CA LEU A 386 18.87 -11.52 -2.25
C LEU A 386 20.35 -11.84 -2.43
N SER A 387 21.10 -11.00 -3.16
CA SER A 387 22.56 -11.12 -3.25
C SER A 387 23.29 -10.64 -1.98
N GLY A 388 22.59 -10.10 -0.99
CA GLY A 388 23.19 -9.48 0.19
C GLY A 388 23.97 -8.20 -0.16
N ASN A 389 23.53 -7.46 -1.18
CA ASN A 389 24.20 -6.27 -1.72
C ASN A 389 25.61 -6.55 -2.31
N VAL A 390 25.92 -7.82 -2.61
CA VAL A 390 27.20 -8.21 -3.27
C VAL A 390 27.14 -7.92 -4.77
N SER A 391 25.99 -8.16 -5.38
CA SER A 391 25.70 -7.84 -6.77
C SER A 391 24.58 -6.78 -6.78
N GLN A 392 24.91 -5.59 -7.26
CA GLN A 392 23.99 -4.46 -7.32
C GLN A 392 23.28 -4.44 -8.68
N PHE A 393 21.97 -4.56 -8.64
CA PHE A 393 21.06 -4.49 -9.76
C PHE A 393 20.27 -3.18 -9.62
N ILE A 394 20.52 -2.22 -10.50
CA ILE A 394 19.95 -0.88 -10.45
C ILE A 394 18.78 -0.77 -11.43
N GLN A 395 17.73 -0.09 -11.01
CA GLN A 395 16.49 0.02 -11.79
C GLN A 395 16.66 0.96 -13.00
N VAL A 396 16.37 0.43 -14.19
CA VAL A 396 16.23 1.21 -15.43
C VAL A 396 14.92 0.83 -16.13
N GLY A 397 14.51 1.65 -17.09
CA GLY A 397 13.37 1.38 -17.94
C GLY A 397 13.68 1.69 -19.40
N CYS A 398 12.97 1.03 -20.31
CA CYS A 398 13.01 1.39 -21.72
C CYS A 398 11.91 2.42 -22.02
N ILE A 399 12.28 3.61 -22.46
CA ILE A 399 11.37 4.69 -22.85
C ILE A 399 11.83 5.24 -24.19
N ASN A 400 10.92 5.25 -25.18
CA ASN A 400 11.22 5.68 -26.55
C ASN A 400 12.48 4.99 -27.12
N ASN A 401 12.55 3.67 -26.98
CA ASN A 401 13.66 2.83 -27.44
C ASN A 401 15.03 3.20 -26.83
N ARG A 402 15.04 3.86 -25.67
CA ARG A 402 16.26 4.17 -24.92
C ARG A 402 16.15 3.69 -23.50
N ILE A 403 17.24 3.12 -22.99
CA ILE A 403 17.35 2.70 -21.61
C ILE A 403 17.72 3.91 -20.77
N GLN A 404 16.87 4.23 -19.80
CA GLN A 404 17.00 5.41 -18.95
C GLN A 404 16.85 5.04 -17.47
N PRO A 405 17.48 5.80 -16.56
CA PRO A 405 17.29 5.65 -15.12
C PRO A 405 15.81 5.64 -14.72
N HIS A 406 15.38 4.59 -14.01
CA HIS A 406 14.05 4.55 -13.45
C HIS A 406 14.08 5.14 -12.03
N LYS A 407 13.84 6.44 -11.91
CA LYS A 407 14.07 7.16 -10.65
C LYS A 407 13.00 6.93 -9.57
N TRP A 408 12.12 5.93 -9.68
CA TRP A 408 11.19 5.63 -8.57
C TRP A 408 11.91 4.84 -7.47
N LEU A 409 11.86 5.34 -6.23
CA LEU A 409 12.49 4.72 -5.06
C LEU A 409 13.99 4.48 -5.31
N ALA A 410 14.67 5.54 -5.78
CA ALA A 410 16.05 5.49 -6.25
C ALA A 410 16.92 6.57 -5.59
N SER A 411 18.23 6.32 -5.50
CA SER A 411 19.23 7.34 -5.21
C SER A 411 19.85 7.84 -6.52
N GLU A 412 20.07 9.16 -6.67
CA GLU A 412 20.77 9.72 -7.84
C GLU A 412 22.17 9.11 -7.99
N SER A 413 22.85 8.84 -6.87
CA SER A 413 24.19 8.25 -6.88
C SER A 413 24.25 6.87 -7.54
N TRP A 414 23.15 6.12 -7.60
CA TRP A 414 23.14 4.81 -8.28
C TRP A 414 23.28 4.92 -9.80
N PHE A 415 23.08 6.11 -10.36
CA PHE A 415 23.23 6.38 -11.79
C PHE A 415 24.46 7.25 -12.09
N ASP A 416 25.26 7.61 -11.09
CA ASP A 416 26.50 8.36 -11.31
C ASP A 416 27.57 7.43 -11.90
N LYS A 417 28.17 7.85 -13.02
CA LYS A 417 29.26 7.14 -13.68
C LYS A 417 30.44 6.82 -12.75
N ASN A 418 30.64 7.61 -11.69
CA ASN A 418 31.74 7.43 -10.73
C ASN A 418 31.43 6.41 -9.62
N THR A 419 30.17 5.99 -9.47
CA THR A 419 29.75 5.05 -8.41
C THR A 419 30.35 3.66 -8.60
N HIS A 420 30.56 3.24 -9.84
CA HIS A 420 31.22 1.99 -10.18
C HIS A 420 32.22 2.19 -11.31
N LYS A 421 33.38 1.53 -11.21
CA LYS A 421 34.41 1.54 -12.26
C LYS A 421 34.61 0.12 -12.80
N GLY A 422 34.67 0.00 -14.12
CA GLY A 422 34.92 -1.27 -14.82
C GLY A 422 33.64 -1.90 -15.34
N LYS A 423 33.64 -3.24 -15.44
CA LYS A 423 32.58 -3.99 -16.12
C LYS A 423 31.21 -3.77 -15.47
N THR A 424 30.19 -3.55 -16.29
CA THR A 424 28.79 -3.56 -15.87
C THR A 424 27.98 -4.53 -16.70
N PHE A 425 26.76 -4.82 -16.24
CA PHE A 425 25.83 -5.66 -16.98
C PHE A 425 24.47 -5.00 -17.16
N LEU A 426 23.73 -5.48 -18.14
CA LEU A 426 22.33 -5.17 -18.40
C LEU A 426 21.58 -6.50 -18.51
N LEU A 427 20.51 -6.66 -17.73
CA LEU A 427 19.54 -7.74 -17.91
C LEU A 427 18.39 -7.22 -18.78
N ILE A 428 18.18 -7.87 -19.91
CA ILE A 428 17.17 -7.48 -20.88
C ILE A 428 16.60 -8.70 -21.57
N ASP A 429 15.32 -8.65 -21.90
CA ASP A 429 14.65 -9.65 -22.68
C ASP A 429 14.43 -9.15 -24.11
N PHE A 430 15.14 -9.75 -25.05
CA PHE A 430 15.02 -9.45 -26.48
C PHE A 430 13.94 -10.28 -27.19
N GLU A 431 13.49 -11.38 -26.59
CA GLU A 431 12.62 -12.37 -27.24
C GLU A 431 11.14 -12.18 -26.87
N GLY A 432 10.85 -11.29 -25.91
CA GLY A 432 9.49 -10.83 -25.63
C GLY A 432 8.71 -11.81 -24.77
N SER A 433 9.29 -12.19 -23.63
CA SER A 433 8.71 -13.14 -22.69
C SER A 433 7.42 -12.68 -22.03
N ARG A 434 6.76 -13.62 -21.37
CA ARG A 434 5.56 -13.35 -20.56
C ARG A 434 5.78 -12.32 -19.45
N THR A 435 7.02 -12.17 -18.97
CA THR A 435 7.41 -11.17 -17.97
C THR A 435 8.65 -10.41 -18.47
N PRO A 436 8.47 -9.54 -19.48
CA PRO A 436 9.59 -9.02 -20.24
C PRO A 436 10.43 -8.03 -19.43
N GLU A 437 11.72 -8.36 -19.29
CA GLU A 437 12.73 -7.46 -18.73
C GLU A 437 13.04 -6.33 -19.70
N LEU A 438 12.83 -5.08 -19.26
CA LEU A 438 13.05 -3.87 -20.08
C LEU A 438 12.29 -3.87 -21.42
N LYS A 439 11.02 -4.28 -21.38
CA LYS A 439 10.11 -4.30 -22.53
C LYS A 439 10.21 -3.03 -23.38
N GLY A 440 10.42 -3.21 -24.68
CA GLY A 440 10.38 -2.14 -25.69
C GLY A 440 11.74 -1.72 -26.24
N CYS A 441 12.84 -2.27 -25.72
CA CYS A 441 14.18 -2.08 -26.26
C CYS A 441 14.68 -3.41 -26.82
N ASP A 442 15.33 -3.39 -27.98
CA ASP A 442 15.96 -4.55 -28.60
C ASP A 442 17.50 -4.48 -28.59
N LEU A 443 18.16 -5.45 -29.20
CA LEU A 443 19.62 -5.49 -29.25
C LEU A 443 20.22 -4.34 -30.08
N ASN A 444 19.51 -3.86 -31.10
CA ASN A 444 19.95 -2.71 -31.90
C ASN A 444 19.91 -1.45 -31.05
N ASP A 445 18.82 -1.22 -30.31
CA ASP A 445 18.68 -0.08 -29.39
C ASP A 445 19.81 -0.07 -28.35
N VAL A 446 20.09 -1.24 -27.75
CA VAL A 446 21.20 -1.41 -26.78
C VAL A 446 22.56 -1.12 -27.42
N THR A 447 22.78 -1.61 -28.65
CA THR A 447 24.06 -1.42 -29.35
C THR A 447 24.23 0.02 -29.84
N GLU A 448 23.16 0.68 -30.24
CA GLU A 448 23.15 2.10 -30.64
C GLU A 448 23.46 3.00 -29.43
N GLN A 449 22.87 2.70 -28.27
CA GLN A 449 23.06 3.51 -27.07
C GLN A 449 24.40 3.24 -26.36
N PHE A 450 24.78 1.98 -26.16
CA PHE A 450 25.93 1.61 -25.32
C PHE A 450 27.10 1.02 -26.11
N GLY A 451 27.01 0.97 -27.43
CA GLY A 451 27.97 0.28 -28.28
C GLY A 451 27.90 -1.23 -28.18
N LYS A 452 28.84 -1.91 -28.84
CA LYS A 452 28.85 -3.38 -28.92
C LYS A 452 29.14 -4.01 -27.54
N PRO A 453 28.28 -4.94 -27.05
CA PRO A 453 28.54 -5.67 -25.83
C PRO A 453 29.83 -6.51 -25.89
N ALA A 454 30.51 -6.64 -24.76
CA ALA A 454 31.65 -7.53 -24.61
C ALA A 454 31.23 -9.00 -24.63
N GLN A 455 30.07 -9.31 -24.05
CA GLN A 455 29.49 -10.64 -24.02
C GLN A 455 27.97 -10.56 -23.90
N ILE A 456 27.27 -11.52 -24.49
CA ILE A 456 25.84 -11.74 -24.29
C ILE A 456 25.68 -13.19 -23.84
N VAL A 457 25.02 -13.40 -22.70
CA VAL A 457 24.82 -14.72 -22.10
C VAL A 457 23.32 -14.95 -21.93
N PRO A 458 22.73 -15.98 -22.56
CA PRO A 458 21.35 -16.33 -22.30
C PRO A 458 21.21 -16.95 -20.90
N ILE A 459 20.17 -16.53 -20.18
CA ILE A 459 19.79 -17.03 -18.85
C ILE A 459 18.37 -17.59 -18.93
N PRO A 460 18.16 -18.86 -18.56
CA PRO A 460 16.82 -19.40 -18.46
C PRO A 460 16.07 -18.75 -17.30
N TYR A 461 14.88 -18.21 -17.58
CA TYR A 461 14.03 -17.48 -16.65
C TYR A 461 12.55 -17.69 -17.00
N ALA A 462 11.73 -18.16 -16.06
CA ALA A 462 10.28 -18.38 -16.24
C ALA A 462 9.89 -19.27 -17.44
N GLY A 463 10.76 -20.22 -17.82
CA GLY A 463 10.56 -21.09 -18.99
C GLY A 463 10.93 -20.45 -20.33
N GLU A 464 11.56 -19.27 -20.29
CA GLU A 464 12.03 -18.49 -21.43
C GLU A 464 13.50 -18.08 -21.23
N ASN A 465 14.07 -17.27 -22.13
CA ASN A 465 15.45 -16.77 -22.00
C ASN A 465 15.48 -15.25 -21.87
N ILE A 466 16.13 -14.76 -20.81
CA ILE A 466 16.58 -13.36 -20.73
C ILE A 466 18.07 -13.29 -21.06
N SER A 467 18.56 -12.13 -21.48
CA SER A 467 19.95 -11.92 -21.84
C SER A 467 20.68 -11.11 -20.77
N LEU A 468 21.80 -11.66 -20.29
CA LEU A 468 22.82 -10.93 -19.55
C LEU A 468 23.83 -10.34 -20.55
N VAL A 469 23.73 -9.04 -20.77
CA VAL A 469 24.59 -8.27 -21.66
C VAL A 469 25.67 -7.60 -20.83
N ILE A 470 26.95 -7.89 -21.11
CA ILE A 470 28.09 -7.42 -20.33
C ILE A 470 28.86 -6.36 -21.14
N PHE A 471 29.18 -5.25 -20.48
CA PHE A 471 30.00 -4.16 -21.00
C PHE A 471 31.31 -4.07 -20.23
N ASN A 472 32.38 -3.64 -20.91
CA ASN A 472 33.72 -3.50 -20.29
C ASN A 472 33.90 -2.19 -19.50
N TYR A 473 32.86 -1.36 -19.45
CA TYR A 473 32.83 -0.05 -18.80
C TYR A 473 31.50 0.12 -18.06
N ASN A 474 31.34 1.25 -17.36
CA ASN A 474 30.09 1.57 -16.66
C ASN A 474 29.11 2.24 -17.63
N ILE A 475 28.04 1.55 -18.00
CA ILE A 475 27.06 2.10 -18.96
C ILE A 475 26.31 3.33 -18.45
N ALA A 476 26.43 3.70 -17.17
CA ALA A 476 25.97 5.00 -16.67
C ALA A 476 26.71 6.20 -17.27
N GLU A 477 27.82 5.99 -17.97
CA GLU A 477 28.48 7.04 -18.76
C GLU A 477 27.60 7.55 -19.92
N GLU A 478 26.59 6.77 -20.33
CA GLU A 478 25.75 7.00 -21.52
C GLU A 478 24.25 7.23 -21.20
N PHE A 479 23.92 7.51 -19.93
CA PHE A 479 22.56 7.83 -19.48
C PHE A 479 22.15 9.28 -19.67
#